data_AF-A0A941NCX9-F1
#
_entry.id   AF-A0A941NCX9-F1
#
_cell.length_a   1.000
_cell.length_b   1.000
_cell.length_c   1.000
_cell.angle_alpha   90.00
_cell.angle_beta   90.00
_cell.angle_gamma   90.00
#
_symmetry.space_group_name_H-M   'P 1'
#
loop_
_entity.id
_entity.type
_entity.pdbx_description
1 polymer ?
#
loop_
_entity_poly.entity_id
_entity_poly.type
_entity_poly.pdbx_seq_one_letter_code
_entity_poly.pdbx_strand_id
1 'polypeptide(L)'
;MTRKRLEDPARRFHAAAAVKPLKSAAKRAVNVSVDAGILDVAKGMNINLSQTLEDALRKRTQEERDRRFQDEHREAIEARNRFIEKHGIWSKKYRSW
;
A
#
# COMPACT_ATOMS: atom_id res chain seq x y z
N MET A 1 47.82 10.45 -8.00
CA MET A 1 46.72 11.36 -8.36
C MET A 1 45.46 10.54 -8.59
N THR A 2 44.54 10.63 -7.63
CA THR A 2 43.42 9.71 -7.40
C THR A 2 42.30 9.94 -8.42
N ARG A 3 41.91 8.90 -9.18
CA ARG A 3 40.76 8.96 -10.10
C ARG A 3 39.50 9.28 -9.28
N LYS A 4 38.94 10.47 -9.46
CA LYS A 4 37.60 10.83 -8.99
C LYS A 4 36.63 9.77 -9.52
N ARG A 5 36.13 8.92 -8.62
CA ARG A 5 34.98 8.06 -8.86
C ARG A 5 33.81 8.99 -9.16
N LEU A 6 33.47 9.12 -10.44
CA LEU A 6 32.29 9.85 -10.87
C LEU A 6 31.09 9.05 -10.35
N GLU A 7 30.52 9.48 -9.23
CA GLU A 7 29.29 8.91 -8.71
C GLU A 7 28.19 9.28 -9.70
N ASP A 8 27.76 8.30 -10.48
CA ASP A 8 26.69 8.41 -11.45
C ASP A 8 25.37 8.71 -10.69
N PRO A 9 24.82 9.93 -10.77
CA PRO A 9 23.66 10.33 -9.97
C PRO A 9 22.34 9.69 -10.47
N ALA A 10 22.38 8.88 -11.53
CA ALA A 10 21.19 8.32 -12.16
C ALA A 10 20.68 7.00 -11.55
N ARG A 11 21.35 6.43 -10.54
CA ARG A 11 20.94 5.14 -9.92
C ARG A 11 20.10 5.30 -8.65
N ARG A 12 19.10 6.17 -8.67
CA ARG A 12 18.04 6.19 -7.66
C ARG A 12 16.66 6.08 -8.31
N PHE A 13 16.44 5.00 -9.05
CA PHE A 13 15.08 4.50 -9.22
C PHE A 13 14.67 3.86 -7.89
N HIS A 14 14.22 4.67 -6.94
CA HIS A 14 13.49 4.14 -5.79
C HIS A 14 12.25 3.46 -6.35
N ALA A 15 12.26 2.13 -6.40
CA ALA A 15 11.05 1.35 -6.62
C ALA A 15 9.99 1.91 -5.66
N ALA A 16 8.90 2.41 -6.23
CA ALA A 16 7.77 2.91 -5.47
C ALA A 16 7.46 1.87 -4.40
N ALA A 17 7.54 2.27 -3.14
CA ALA A 17 7.31 1.36 -2.03
C ALA A 17 5.85 0.93 -2.09
N ALA A 18 5.57 -0.16 -2.78
CA ALA A 18 4.26 -0.79 -2.78
C ALA A 18 3.82 -0.93 -1.32
N VAL A 19 2.60 -0.48 -1.00
CA VAL A 19 2.09 -0.54 0.38
C VAL A 19 2.27 -1.96 0.87
N LYS A 20 3.17 -2.13 1.82
CA LYS A 20 3.61 -3.46 2.25
C LYS A 20 2.40 -4.20 2.84
N PRO A 21 2.10 -5.43 2.39
CA PRO A 21 0.95 -6.16 2.88
C PRO A 21 1.04 -6.37 4.39
N LEU A 22 -0.11 -6.30 5.07
CA LEU A 22 -0.23 -6.54 6.51
C LEU A 22 0.27 -7.95 6.85
N LYS A 23 1.45 -8.02 7.47
CA LYS A 23 2.07 -9.27 7.91
C LYS A 23 1.22 -9.91 9.02
N SER A 24 0.99 -11.22 8.94
CA SER A 24 0.33 -11.96 10.03
C SER A 24 1.19 -11.94 11.28
N ALA A 25 0.61 -11.56 12.42
CA ALA A 25 1.25 -11.54 13.73
C ALA A 25 0.41 -12.33 14.74
N ALA A 26 0.95 -12.58 15.94
CA ALA A 26 0.21 -13.22 17.01
C ALA A 26 -1.07 -12.43 17.34
N LYS A 27 -2.19 -13.15 17.50
CA LYS A 27 -3.49 -12.55 17.83
C LYS A 27 -3.40 -11.90 19.21
N ARG A 28 -3.86 -10.65 19.29
CA ARG A 28 -3.98 -9.91 20.55
C ARG A 28 -5.47 -9.79 20.88
N ALA A 29 -5.83 -10.10 22.12
CA ALA A 29 -7.17 -9.83 22.61
C ALA A 29 -7.37 -8.30 22.73
N VAL A 30 -8.47 -7.80 22.19
CA VAL A 30 -8.85 -6.38 22.25
C VAL A 30 -10.27 -6.34 22.79
N ASN A 31 -10.51 -5.50 23.80
CA ASN A 31 -11.87 -5.25 24.29
C ASN A 31 -12.51 -4.18 23.40
N VAL A 32 -13.64 -4.50 22.78
CA VAL A 32 -14.36 -3.60 21.87
C VAL A 32 -15.84 -3.60 22.24
N SER A 33 -16.44 -2.41 22.24
CA SER A 33 -17.88 -2.24 22.45
C SER A 33 -18.59 -2.25 21.10
N VAL A 34 -19.60 -3.11 20.95
CA VAL A 34 -20.41 -3.25 19.74
C VAL A 34 -21.89 -3.27 20.15
N ASP A 35 -22.76 -2.78 19.28
CA ASP A 35 -24.21 -2.82 19.48
C ASP A 35 -24.70 -4.24 19.80
N ALA A 36 -25.48 -4.37 20.88
CA ALA A 36 -25.96 -5.65 21.37
C ALA A 36 -26.92 -6.33 20.39
N GLY A 37 -27.78 -5.58 19.71
CA GLY A 37 -28.73 -6.12 18.74
C GLY A 37 -28.03 -6.71 17.52
N ILE A 38 -26.98 -6.04 17.02
CA ILE A 38 -26.14 -6.59 15.93
C ILE A 38 -25.45 -7.88 16.40
N LEU A 39 -24.97 -7.90 17.64
CA LEU A 39 -24.32 -9.06 18.25
C LEU A 39 -25.25 -10.27 18.35
N ASP A 40 -26.48 -10.05 18.79
CA ASP A 40 -27.47 -11.10 18.95
C ASP A 40 -27.90 -11.68 17.60
N VAL A 41 -28.12 -10.82 16.60
CA VAL A 41 -28.40 -11.25 15.22
C VAL A 41 -27.23 -12.05 14.65
N ALA A 42 -26.00 -11.56 14.82
CA ALA A 42 -24.80 -12.23 14.31
C ALA A 42 -24.58 -13.61 14.97
N LYS A 43 -24.82 -13.71 16.28
CA LYS A 43 -24.79 -15.00 17.00
C LYS A 43 -25.88 -15.94 16.51
N GLY A 44 -27.11 -15.45 16.31
CA GLY A 44 -28.21 -16.22 15.75
C GLY A 44 -27.91 -16.77 14.35
N MET A 45 -27.10 -16.05 13.57
CA MET A 45 -26.61 -16.47 12.25
C MET A 45 -25.31 -17.29 12.29
N ASN A 46 -24.81 -17.63 13.48
CA ASN A 46 -23.55 -18.37 13.67
C ASN A 46 -22.32 -17.70 13.01
N ILE A 47 -22.30 -16.37 12.96
CA ILE A 47 -21.19 -15.60 12.38
C ILE A 47 -20.01 -15.59 13.36
N ASN A 48 -18.82 -15.93 12.86
CA ASN A 48 -17.59 -15.83 13.65
C ASN A 48 -17.15 -14.36 13.78
N LEU A 49 -17.47 -13.76 14.92
CA LEU A 49 -17.18 -12.35 15.21
C LEU A 49 -15.68 -12.03 15.13
N SER A 50 -14.83 -12.91 15.64
CA SER A 50 -13.38 -12.67 15.63
C SER A 50 -12.83 -12.62 14.22
N GLN A 51 -13.24 -13.55 13.36
CA GLN A 51 -12.81 -13.58 11.96
C GLN A 51 -13.37 -12.38 11.19
N THR A 52 -14.66 -12.09 11.36
CA THR A 52 -15.33 -10.97 10.67
C THR A 52 -14.68 -9.64 11.01
N LEU A 53 -14.36 -9.42 12.30
CA LEU A 53 -13.66 -8.22 12.74
C LEU A 53 -12.25 -8.14 12.17
N GLU A 54 -11.51 -9.25 12.14
CA GLU A 54 -10.15 -9.29 11.59
C GLU A 54 -10.14 -8.94 10.09
N ASP A 55 -11.06 -9.53 9.32
CA ASP A 55 -11.18 -9.28 7.88
C ASP A 55 -11.59 -7.83 7.59
N ALA A 56 -12.56 -7.30 8.32
CA ALA A 56 -12.99 -5.91 8.18
C ALA A 56 -11.86 -4.93 8.52
N LEU A 57 -11.12 -5.16 9.62
CA LEU A 57 -9.99 -4.33 10.02
C LEU A 57 -8.84 -4.40 9.02
N ARG A 58 -8.54 -5.59 8.48
CA ARG A 58 -7.50 -5.77 7.45
C ARG A 58 -7.83 -4.96 6.21
N LYS A 59 -9.06 -5.06 5.72
CA LYS A 59 -9.53 -4.30 4.55
C LYS A 59 -9.42 -2.81 4.80
N ARG A 60 -9.98 -2.31 5.91
CA ARG A 60 -10.01 -0.88 6.22
C ARG A 60 -8.61 -0.29 6.42
N THR A 61 -7.72 -1.04 7.09
CA THR A 61 -6.34 -0.60 7.33
C THR A 61 -5.54 -0.55 6.03
N GLN A 62 -5.75 -1.51 5.13
CA GLN A 62 -5.10 -1.50 3.82
C GLN A 62 -5.57 -0.31 2.99
N GLU A 63 -6.88 -0.07 2.90
CA GLU A 63 -7.45 1.09 2.19
C GLU A 63 -6.90 2.42 2.71
N GLU A 64 -6.82 2.58 4.03
CA GLU A 64 -6.31 3.81 4.65
C GLU A 64 -4.81 4.00 4.37
N ARG A 65 -4.02 2.91 4.35
CA ARG A 65 -2.61 2.98 3.96
C ARG A 65 -2.45 3.34 2.49
N ASP A 66 -3.26 2.76 1.63
CA ASP A 66 -3.26 3.06 0.19
C ASP A 66 -3.63 4.52 -0.05
N ARG A 67 -4.65 5.04 0.65
CA ARG A 67 -5.02 6.46 0.59
C ARG A 67 -3.86 7.37 1.03
N ARG A 68 -3.26 7.10 2.18
CA ARG A 68 -2.11 7.89 2.68
C ARG A 68 -0.93 7.85 1.72
N PHE A 69 -0.66 6.68 1.15
CA PHE A 69 0.39 6.53 0.15
C PHE A 69 0.09 7.37 -1.10
N GLN A 70 -1.14 7.35 -1.60
CA GLN A 70 -1.55 8.20 -2.72
C GLN A 70 -1.40 9.69 -2.39
N ASP A 71 -1.76 10.10 -1.16
CA ASP A 71 -1.64 11.48 -0.72
C ASP A 71 -0.18 11.93 -0.63
N GLU A 72 0.70 11.09 -0.09
CA GLU A 72 2.14 11.37 0.08
C GLU A 72 2.90 11.33 -1.25
N HIS A 73 2.50 10.47 -2.19
CA HIS A 73 3.24 10.26 -3.44
C HIS A 73 2.66 10.97 -4.66
N ARG A 74 1.59 11.75 -4.51
CA ARG A 74 0.92 12.48 -5.60
C ARG A 74 1.90 13.34 -6.41
N GLU A 75 2.68 14.19 -5.74
CA GLU A 75 3.64 15.08 -6.38
C GLU A 75 4.78 14.31 -7.08
N ALA A 76 5.24 13.22 -6.47
CA ALA A 76 6.30 12.37 -7.04
C ALA A 76 5.81 11.62 -8.29
N ILE A 77 4.56 11.14 -8.29
CA ILE A 77 3.93 10.50 -9.44
C ILE A 77 3.72 11.52 -10.56
N GLU A 78 3.24 12.72 -10.25
CA GLU A 78 3.06 13.77 -11.25
C GLU A 78 4.38 14.25 -11.85
N ALA A 79 5.42 14.46 -11.04
CA ALA A 79 6.75 14.81 -11.53
C ALA A 79 7.32 13.71 -12.44
N ARG A 80 7.09 12.45 -12.09
CA ARG A 80 7.46 11.29 -12.91
C ARG A 80 6.68 11.24 -14.22
N ASN A 81 5.37 11.51 -14.19
CA ASN A 81 4.52 11.57 -15.38
C ASN A 81 4.99 12.67 -16.33
N ARG A 82 5.25 13.88 -15.81
CA ARG A 82 5.80 15.01 -16.60
C ARG A 82 7.16 14.67 -17.21
N PHE A 83 8.02 13.97 -16.47
CA PHE A 83 9.31 13.51 -16.99
C PHE A 83 9.14 12.50 -18.13
N ILE A 84 8.22 11.54 -17.98
CA ILE A 84 7.90 10.54 -18.99
C ILE A 84 7.29 11.19 -20.25
N GLU A 85 6.43 12.19 -20.09
CA GLU A 85 5.81 12.91 -21.19
C GLU A 85 6.85 13.74 -21.98
N LYS A 86 7.77 14.39 -21.27
CA LYS A 86 8.83 15.20 -21.87
C LYS A 86 9.94 14.39 -22.53
N HIS A 87 10.33 13.26 -21.92
CA HIS A 87 11.51 12.49 -22.36
C HIS A 87 11.15 11.17 -23.05
N GLY A 88 9.87 10.80 -23.07
CA GLY A 88 9.42 9.51 -23.56
C GLY A 88 9.83 8.35 -22.64
N ILE A 89 9.29 7.18 -22.94
CA ILE A 89 9.68 5.94 -22.24
C ILE A 89 10.65 5.20 -23.16
N TRP A 90 11.89 5.01 -22.71
CA TRP A 90 12.90 4.27 -23.49
C TRP A 90 12.45 2.84 -23.82
N SER A 91 11.71 2.18 -22.92
CA SER A 91 11.18 0.83 -23.14
C SER A 91 10.03 0.75 -24.14
N LYS A 92 9.45 1.88 -24.57
CA LYS A 92 8.33 1.89 -25.53
C LYS A 92 8.71 1.21 -26.86
N LYS A 93 9.99 1.29 -27.26
CA LYS A 93 10.50 0.64 -28.49
C LYS A 93 10.75 -0.87 -28.38
N TYR A 94 10.67 -1.44 -27.17
CA TYR A 94 10.91 -2.87 -26.92
C TYR A 94 9.66 -3.62 -26.47
N ARG A 95 8.51 -2.94 -26.41
CA ARG A 95 7.24 -3.56 -26.06
C ARG A 95 6.50 -3.97 -27.33
N SER A 96 6.88 -5.12 -27.88
CA SER A 96 6.04 -5.86 -28.82
C SER A 96 4.94 -6.58 -28.03
N TRP A 97 3.70 -6.55 -28.54
CA TRP A 97 2.58 -7.30 -27.98
C TRP A 97 2.67 -8.77 -28.38
#